data_AF-A0A5C3NXX4-F1
#
_entry.id   AF-A0A5C3NXX4-F1
#
_cell.length_a   1.000
_cell.length_b   1.000
_cell.length_c   1.000
_cell.angle_alpha   90.00
_cell.angle_beta   90.00
_cell.angle_gamma   90.00
#
_symmetry.space_group_name_H-M   'P 1'
#
loop_
_entity.id
_entity.type
_entity.pdbx_description
1 polymer ?
#
loop_
_entity_poly.entity_id
_entity_poly.type
_entity_poly.pdbx_seq_one_letter_code
_entity_poly.pdbx_strand_id
1 'polypeptide(L)'
;MRALHHCWAKIKQRVTKDSRDERFVRLVADVLDGELADERAGCDGEEKRTLKALQACLGEDCERLREVGKSIAAVAGLLKHERGRLEGKPGEYEIPDADVQTLLKLRLYNHLLVRLMREGRRLWPLCTDCIRARCPSEEAEGEHNATEQAAWKEKAAMRPFDVAKWLSKVVSVTVDYLALRSAVVSSTVAGALFDDRDRPPTIICAPNQRAPAKTAEVISEAQLKATLVKVGWEDVGEAEYAEAVDTLRRIVNKKSADASAASVRSAGESFVHCECALLAHLHDQGIEDTIAYIGVSKPSCGLCATYFACYREVTGSGITTARGTGTHDRLVQWQMPSLNDSRLDATLRAKMCEKLTEKLKAQAAEVRKQHRKSSQSNVASLPGIKELAPVPGFAAVEGSSIDVATSMYYM
;
A
#
# COMPACT_ATOMS: atom_id res chain seq x y z
N MET A 1 16.75 16.34 -16.95
CA MET A 1 17.97 16.94 -16.37
C MET A 1 17.64 18.03 -15.35
N ARG A 2 16.82 19.04 -15.69
CA ARG A 2 16.37 20.09 -14.76
C ARG A 2 15.80 19.56 -13.43
N ALA A 3 14.97 18.51 -13.44
CA ALA A 3 14.45 17.88 -12.22
C ALA A 3 15.56 17.31 -11.32
N LEU A 4 16.56 16.62 -11.89
CA LEU A 4 17.71 16.10 -11.14
C LEU A 4 18.56 17.22 -10.56
N HIS A 5 18.75 18.30 -11.34
CA HIS A 5 19.43 19.49 -10.86
C HIS A 5 18.67 20.12 -9.67
N HIS A 6 17.36 20.33 -9.78
CA HIS A 6 16.58 20.92 -8.69
C HIS A 6 16.53 20.02 -7.44
N CYS A 7 16.45 18.70 -7.63
CA CYS A 7 16.38 17.73 -6.53
C CYS A 7 17.73 17.26 -5.99
N TRP A 8 18.86 17.80 -6.45
CA TRP A 8 20.20 17.29 -6.12
C TRP A 8 20.48 17.12 -4.63
N ALA A 9 20.25 18.18 -3.83
CA ALA A 9 20.49 18.13 -2.38
C ALA A 9 19.65 17.04 -1.70
N LYS A 10 18.41 16.86 -2.16
CA LYS A 10 17.49 15.83 -1.69
C LYS A 10 17.98 14.43 -2.08
N ILE A 11 18.46 14.25 -3.31
CA ILE A 11 19.02 12.98 -3.78
C ILE A 11 20.30 12.65 -2.99
N LYS A 12 21.22 13.61 -2.85
CA LYS A 12 22.44 13.50 -2.04
C LYS A 12 22.12 13.06 -0.62
N GLN A 13 21.24 13.78 0.07
CA GLN A 13 20.81 13.41 1.41
C GLN A 13 20.22 11.99 1.46
N ARG A 14 19.38 11.59 0.49
CA ARG A 14 18.77 10.25 0.51
C ARG A 14 19.78 9.13 0.29
N VAL A 15 20.78 9.34 -0.56
CA VAL A 15 21.82 8.35 -0.87
C VAL A 15 22.79 8.22 0.31
N THR A 16 23.33 9.34 0.80
CA THR A 16 24.46 9.34 1.74
C THR A 16 24.06 9.51 3.20
N LYS A 17 22.77 9.62 3.52
CA LYS A 17 22.29 9.75 4.91
C LYS A 17 22.78 8.55 5.73
N ASP A 18 23.39 8.83 6.87
CA ASP A 18 23.90 7.82 7.81
C ASP A 18 24.81 6.77 7.11
N SER A 19 25.61 7.21 6.12
CA SER A 19 26.50 6.39 5.28
C SER A 19 25.84 5.11 4.74
N ARG A 20 24.54 5.18 4.40
CA ARG A 20 23.77 4.02 3.92
C ARG A 20 24.31 3.45 2.63
N ASP A 21 24.77 4.31 1.73
CA ASP A 21 25.46 3.94 0.50
C ASP A 21 26.71 3.10 0.78
N GLU A 22 27.60 3.56 1.65
CA GLU A 22 28.82 2.83 2.01
C GLU A 22 28.52 1.49 2.69
N ARG A 23 27.54 1.46 3.60
CA ARG A 23 27.13 0.23 4.28
C ARG A 23 26.52 -0.78 3.32
N PHE A 24 25.68 -0.31 2.39
CA PHE A 24 25.11 -1.18 1.37
C PHE A 24 26.18 -1.71 0.42
N VAL A 25 27.11 -0.87 -0.04
CA VAL A 25 28.24 -1.32 -0.90
C VAL A 25 29.12 -2.33 -0.17
N ARG A 26 29.39 -2.12 1.13
CA ARG A 26 30.11 -3.10 1.97
C ARG A 26 29.36 -4.43 2.09
N LEU A 27 28.03 -4.40 2.30
CA LEU A 27 27.21 -5.61 2.29
C LEU A 27 27.32 -6.35 0.95
N VAL A 28 27.21 -5.64 -0.17
CA VAL A 28 27.32 -6.25 -1.51
C VAL A 28 28.67 -6.93 -1.70
N ALA A 29 29.78 -6.25 -1.35
CA ALA A 29 31.11 -6.83 -1.44
C ALA A 29 31.25 -8.07 -0.56
N ASP A 30 30.69 -8.03 0.64
CA ASP A 30 30.78 -9.14 1.60
C ASP A 30 29.90 -10.35 1.21
N VAL A 31 28.78 -10.12 0.51
CA VAL A 31 27.96 -11.20 -0.05
C VAL A 31 28.62 -11.84 -1.27
N LEU A 32 29.26 -11.05 -2.13
CA LEU A 32 29.78 -11.53 -3.42
C LEU A 32 31.23 -12.04 -3.35
N ASP A 33 32.06 -11.38 -2.55
CA ASP A 33 33.51 -11.58 -2.51
C ASP A 33 34.02 -11.90 -1.08
N GLY A 34 33.13 -11.90 -0.08
CA GLY A 34 33.48 -12.17 1.32
C GLY A 34 33.54 -13.65 1.69
N GLU A 35 33.94 -13.93 2.93
CA GLU A 35 33.96 -15.28 3.50
C GLU A 35 32.55 -15.90 3.53
N LEU A 36 32.47 -17.22 3.34
CA LEU A 36 31.21 -17.94 3.49
C LEU A 36 30.67 -17.78 4.91
N ALA A 37 29.36 -17.57 5.03
CA ALA A 37 28.70 -17.32 6.32
C ALA A 37 29.01 -18.40 7.38
N ASP A 38 29.19 -19.66 6.96
CA ASP A 38 29.50 -20.78 7.85
C ASP A 38 30.93 -20.69 8.41
N GLU A 39 31.88 -20.18 7.62
CA GLU A 39 33.31 -20.12 7.94
C GLU A 39 33.68 -18.84 8.72
N ARG A 40 32.83 -17.82 8.67
CA ARG A 40 33.10 -16.51 9.28
C ARG A 40 33.21 -16.59 10.80
N ALA A 41 34.32 -16.10 11.34
CA ALA A 41 34.54 -15.97 12.78
C ALA A 41 33.90 -14.69 13.34
N GLY A 42 33.42 -14.74 14.60
CA GLY A 42 32.94 -13.55 15.32
C GLY A 42 31.53 -13.05 14.99
N CYS A 43 30.81 -13.70 14.08
CA CYS A 43 29.41 -13.41 13.79
C CYS A 43 28.46 -14.24 14.66
N ASP A 44 27.37 -13.63 15.12
CA ASP A 44 26.31 -14.36 15.81
C ASP A 44 25.49 -15.25 14.86
N GLY A 45 24.65 -16.10 15.43
CA GLY A 45 23.84 -17.05 14.64
C GLY A 45 22.80 -16.40 13.74
N GLU A 46 22.35 -15.18 14.03
CA GLU A 46 21.39 -14.45 13.20
C GLU A 46 22.07 -13.78 12.02
N GLU A 47 23.23 -13.16 12.22
CA GLU A 47 24.07 -12.62 11.17
C GLU A 47 24.51 -13.72 10.19
N LYS A 48 24.98 -14.87 10.70
CA LYS A 48 25.34 -16.01 9.84
C LYS A 48 24.15 -16.49 9.01
N ARG A 49 22.97 -16.62 9.62
CA ARG A 49 21.75 -17.09 8.93
C ARG A 49 21.33 -16.14 7.82
N THR A 50 21.32 -14.84 8.09
CA THR A 50 20.89 -13.81 7.13
C THR A 50 21.91 -13.61 6.00
N LEU A 51 23.21 -13.66 6.32
CA LEU A 51 24.28 -13.62 5.32
C LEU A 51 24.25 -14.87 4.43
N LYS A 52 24.05 -16.06 5.01
CA LYS A 52 23.92 -17.32 4.26
C LYS A 52 22.74 -17.28 3.30
N ALA A 53 21.60 -16.71 3.72
CA ALA A 53 20.44 -16.55 2.85
C ALA A 53 20.73 -15.64 1.64
N LEU A 54 21.52 -14.57 1.82
CA LEU A 54 21.96 -13.71 0.72
C LEU A 54 22.99 -14.40 -0.18
N GLN A 55 23.98 -15.09 0.39
CA GLN A 55 25.01 -15.83 -0.37
C GLN A 55 24.43 -17.03 -1.12
N ALA A 56 23.32 -17.61 -0.65
CA ALA A 56 22.59 -18.67 -1.34
C ALA A 56 21.79 -18.17 -2.56
N CYS A 57 21.70 -16.85 -2.78
CA CYS A 57 21.18 -16.34 -4.05
C CYS A 57 22.14 -16.73 -5.18
N LEU A 58 21.60 -17.11 -6.34
CA LEU A 58 22.41 -17.60 -7.47
C LEU A 58 22.13 -16.82 -8.75
N GLY A 59 23.10 -16.84 -9.66
CA GLY A 59 22.97 -16.37 -11.03
C GLY A 59 22.58 -14.90 -11.13
N GLU A 60 21.42 -14.63 -11.72
CA GLU A 60 20.94 -13.28 -12.02
C GLU A 60 20.78 -12.40 -10.77
N ASP A 61 20.51 -12.98 -9.61
CA ASP A 61 20.32 -12.22 -8.38
C ASP A 61 21.63 -11.65 -7.84
N CYS A 62 22.73 -12.41 -7.95
CA CYS A 62 24.07 -11.93 -7.64
C CYS A 62 24.47 -10.80 -8.60
N GLU A 63 24.20 -10.96 -9.90
CA GLU A 63 24.47 -9.91 -10.89
C GLU A 63 23.66 -8.64 -10.60
N ARG A 64 22.37 -8.78 -10.27
CA ARG A 64 21.53 -7.63 -9.88
C ARG A 64 22.08 -6.93 -8.65
N LEU A 65 22.45 -7.69 -7.62
CA LEU A 65 23.01 -7.14 -6.38
C LEU A 65 24.32 -6.38 -6.67
N ARG A 66 25.20 -6.97 -7.49
CA ARG A 66 26.45 -6.34 -7.96
C ARG A 66 26.19 -5.04 -8.70
N GLU A 67 25.29 -5.06 -9.68
CA GLU A 67 24.99 -3.88 -10.51
C GLU A 67 24.30 -2.76 -9.73
N VAL A 68 23.44 -3.09 -8.76
CA VAL A 68 22.89 -2.10 -7.83
C VAL A 68 23.98 -1.52 -6.94
N GLY A 69 24.87 -2.36 -6.38
CA GLY A 69 26.02 -1.90 -5.59
C GLY A 69 26.92 -0.93 -6.35
N LYS A 70 27.33 -1.28 -7.57
CA LYS A 70 28.11 -0.41 -8.46
C LYS A 70 27.37 0.90 -8.77
N SER A 71 26.08 0.81 -9.08
CA SER A 71 25.26 1.99 -9.41
C SER A 71 25.13 2.94 -8.22
N ILE A 72 24.94 2.42 -7.01
CA ILE A 72 24.92 3.23 -5.78
C ILE A 72 26.27 3.90 -5.54
N ALA A 73 27.37 3.18 -5.66
CA ALA A 73 28.71 3.74 -5.52
C ALA A 73 28.98 4.85 -6.55
N ALA A 74 28.61 4.63 -7.81
CA ALA A 74 28.74 5.62 -8.88
C ALA A 74 27.86 6.86 -8.62
N VAL A 75 26.61 6.68 -8.19
CA VAL A 75 25.71 7.78 -7.82
C VAL A 75 26.28 8.59 -6.65
N ALA A 76 26.76 7.93 -5.59
CA ALA A 76 27.39 8.59 -4.46
C ALA A 76 28.63 9.39 -4.88
N GLY A 77 29.46 8.84 -5.76
CA GLY A 77 30.61 9.52 -6.35
C GLY A 77 30.22 10.77 -7.15
N LEU A 78 29.21 10.67 -8.02
CA LEU A 78 28.69 11.80 -8.80
C LEU A 78 28.14 12.91 -7.88
N LEU A 79 27.53 12.56 -6.75
CA LEU A 79 26.94 13.52 -5.80
C LEU A 79 27.99 14.27 -4.95
N LYS A 80 29.27 13.90 -5.05
CA LYS A 80 30.39 14.67 -4.50
C LYS A 80 30.75 15.89 -5.37
N HIS A 81 30.35 15.89 -6.64
CA HIS A 81 30.54 17.03 -7.54
C HIS A 81 29.90 18.31 -6.99
N GLU A 82 30.68 19.40 -6.96
CA GLU A 82 30.19 20.73 -6.62
C GLU A 82 29.51 21.34 -7.84
N ARG A 83 28.21 21.61 -7.72
CA ARG A 83 27.41 22.12 -8.83
C ARG A 83 27.53 23.63 -8.96
N GLY A 84 27.44 24.09 -10.20
CA GLY A 84 27.29 25.50 -10.49
C GLY A 84 25.95 26.04 -9.99
N ARG A 85 25.89 27.36 -9.79
CA ARG A 85 24.62 28.05 -9.53
C ARG A 85 23.83 28.09 -10.83
N LEU A 86 22.51 27.91 -10.76
CA LEU A 86 21.66 28.22 -11.91
C LEU A 86 21.64 29.73 -12.10
N GLU A 87 21.96 30.17 -13.31
CA GLU A 87 21.79 31.54 -13.76
C GLU A 87 20.51 31.63 -14.61
N GLY A 88 19.83 32.78 -14.57
CA GLY A 88 18.62 33.04 -15.34
C GLY A 88 17.31 33.09 -14.54
N LYS A 89 16.21 33.38 -15.26
CA LYS A 89 14.87 33.55 -14.70
C LYS A 89 14.19 32.18 -14.50
N PRO A 90 13.20 32.08 -13.58
CA PRO A 90 12.36 30.89 -13.44
C PRO A 90 11.78 30.43 -14.79
N GLY A 91 12.13 29.21 -15.22
CA GLY A 91 11.69 28.62 -16.49
C GLY A 91 12.74 28.63 -17.62
N GLU A 92 13.69 29.57 -17.55
CA GLU A 92 14.75 29.79 -18.54
C GLU A 92 16.15 29.37 -18.03
N TYR A 93 16.21 28.65 -16.91
CA TYR A 93 17.49 28.22 -16.36
C TYR A 93 18.31 27.41 -17.37
N GLU A 94 19.53 27.88 -17.61
CA GLU A 94 20.57 27.13 -18.28
C GLU A 94 21.31 26.30 -17.24
N ILE A 95 21.53 25.02 -17.56
CA ILE A 95 22.33 24.14 -16.72
C ILE A 95 23.77 24.36 -17.16
N PRO A 96 24.71 24.67 -16.25
CA PRO A 96 26.11 24.82 -16.61
C PRO A 96 26.62 23.58 -17.35
N ASP A 97 27.38 23.76 -18.44
CA ASP A 97 27.89 22.65 -19.26
C ASP A 97 28.70 21.62 -18.43
N ALA A 98 29.42 22.11 -17.42
CA ALA A 98 30.15 21.29 -16.46
C ALA A 98 29.25 20.32 -15.67
N ASP A 99 27.98 20.68 -15.44
CA ASP A 99 27.01 19.86 -14.72
C ASP A 99 26.25 18.90 -15.65
N VAL A 100 26.18 19.18 -16.95
CA VAL A 100 25.40 18.39 -17.92
C VAL A 100 25.86 16.94 -17.94
N GLN A 101 27.17 16.68 -18.04
CA GLN A 101 27.71 15.33 -18.08
C GLN A 101 27.43 14.55 -16.79
N THR A 102 27.59 15.20 -15.64
CA THR A 102 27.29 14.63 -14.32
C THR A 102 25.81 14.26 -14.20
N LEU A 103 24.91 15.15 -14.65
CA LEU A 103 23.47 14.91 -14.62
C LEU A 103 23.02 13.83 -15.60
N LEU A 104 23.67 13.69 -16.76
CA LEU A 104 23.40 12.60 -17.71
C LEU A 104 23.77 11.24 -17.12
N LYS A 105 24.95 11.13 -16.49
CA LYS A 105 25.39 9.92 -15.80
C LYS A 105 24.47 9.59 -14.62
N LEU A 106 24.13 10.59 -13.79
CA LEU A 106 23.22 10.42 -12.67
C LEU A 106 21.83 9.94 -13.13
N ARG A 107 21.34 10.48 -14.26
CA ARG A 107 20.10 9.99 -14.88
C ARG A 107 20.22 8.52 -15.27
N LEU A 108 21.28 8.15 -16.00
CA LEU A 108 21.48 6.78 -16.47
C LEU A 108 21.47 5.78 -15.31
N TYR A 109 22.25 6.03 -14.25
CA TYR A 109 22.30 5.15 -13.09
C TYR A 109 20.96 5.09 -12.35
N ASN A 110 20.26 6.21 -12.16
CA ASN A 110 18.96 6.18 -11.50
C ASN A 110 17.92 5.41 -12.31
N HIS A 111 17.92 5.52 -13.65
CA HIS A 111 17.04 4.71 -14.50
C HIS A 111 17.38 3.21 -14.40
N LEU A 112 18.67 2.86 -14.39
CA LEU A 112 19.12 1.49 -14.20
C LEU A 112 18.68 0.95 -12.83
N LEU A 113 18.86 1.74 -11.76
CA LEU A 113 18.42 1.39 -10.41
C LEU A 113 16.91 1.13 -10.35
N VAL A 114 16.06 1.96 -10.98
CA VAL A 114 14.61 1.73 -11.04
C VAL A 114 14.29 0.37 -11.64
N ARG A 115 14.97 0.00 -12.74
CA ARG A 115 14.79 -1.29 -13.41
C ARG A 115 15.23 -2.45 -12.51
N LEU A 116 16.47 -2.41 -12.03
CA LEU A 116 17.06 -3.47 -11.19
C LEU A 116 16.28 -3.68 -9.89
N MET A 117 15.80 -2.60 -9.27
CA MET A 117 14.96 -2.65 -8.07
C MET A 117 13.67 -3.45 -8.29
N ARG A 118 13.03 -3.28 -9.45
CA ARG A 118 11.79 -3.97 -9.79
C ARG A 118 12.02 -5.45 -10.03
N GLU A 119 13.10 -5.77 -10.75
CA GLU A 119 13.49 -7.14 -11.09
C GLU A 119 13.97 -7.92 -9.86
N GLY A 120 14.76 -7.28 -8.98
CA GLY A 120 15.35 -7.88 -7.77
C GLY A 120 14.49 -7.76 -6.50
N ARG A 121 13.17 -7.58 -6.61
CA ARG A 121 12.28 -7.26 -5.46
C ARG A 121 12.42 -8.18 -4.24
N ARG A 122 12.80 -9.44 -4.45
CA ARG A 122 13.01 -10.45 -3.39
C ARG A 122 14.33 -10.28 -2.62
N LEU A 123 15.32 -9.58 -3.18
CA LEU A 123 16.65 -9.42 -2.59
C LEU A 123 16.68 -8.36 -1.50
N TRP A 124 15.86 -7.30 -1.65
CA TRP A 124 15.92 -6.14 -0.76
C TRP A 124 15.48 -6.44 0.69
N PRO A 125 14.47 -7.29 0.94
CA PRO A 125 14.19 -7.78 2.29
C PRO A 125 15.38 -8.55 2.89
N LEU A 126 16.02 -9.45 2.14
CA LEU A 126 17.19 -10.20 2.62
C LEU A 126 18.36 -9.27 2.98
N CYS A 127 18.60 -8.23 2.17
CA CYS A 127 19.59 -7.20 2.47
C CYS A 127 19.23 -6.44 3.75
N THR A 128 17.94 -6.15 3.96
CA THR A 128 17.45 -5.47 5.17
C THR A 128 17.69 -6.31 6.41
N ASP A 129 17.40 -7.61 6.34
CA ASP A 129 17.58 -8.51 7.48
C ASP A 129 19.06 -8.67 7.83
N CYS A 130 19.95 -8.77 6.84
CA CYS A 130 21.39 -8.82 7.09
C CYS A 130 21.94 -7.50 7.68
N ILE A 131 21.48 -6.34 7.19
CA ILE A 131 21.84 -5.05 7.81
C ILE A 131 21.33 -4.96 9.25
N ARG A 132 20.11 -5.46 9.52
CA ARG A 132 19.55 -5.46 10.87
C ARG A 132 20.35 -6.35 11.82
N ALA A 133 20.71 -7.55 11.39
CA ALA A 133 21.53 -8.47 12.19
C ALA A 133 22.90 -7.90 12.54
N ARG A 134 23.48 -7.06 11.66
CA ARG A 134 24.77 -6.37 11.91
C ARG A 134 24.68 -5.16 12.83
N CYS A 135 23.47 -4.68 13.11
CA CYS A 135 23.29 -3.52 13.97
C CYS A 135 23.02 -4.00 15.39
N PRO A 136 23.83 -3.58 16.39
CA PRO A 136 23.60 -3.97 17.77
C PRO A 136 22.21 -3.50 18.25
N SER A 137 21.48 -4.37 18.95
CA SER A 137 20.20 -4.03 19.57
C SER A 137 20.40 -2.97 20.66
N GLU A 138 19.53 -1.96 20.72
CA GLU A 138 19.54 -0.92 21.76
C GLU A 138 19.31 -1.51 23.17
N GLU A 139 18.83 -2.76 23.29
CA GLU A 139 18.50 -3.42 24.56
C GLU A 139 19.71 -4.00 25.32
N ALA A 140 20.93 -3.91 24.77
CA ALA A 140 22.15 -4.47 25.37
C ALA A 140 23.03 -3.43 26.11
N GLU A 141 22.51 -2.25 26.43
CA GLU A 141 23.30 -1.15 27.04
C GLU A 141 23.27 -1.17 28.58
N GLY A 142 24.18 -1.93 29.18
CA GLY A 142 24.66 -1.71 30.55
C GLY A 142 25.81 -0.71 30.58
N GLU A 143 25.89 0.10 31.64
CA GLU A 143 26.81 1.20 31.94
C GLU A 143 28.19 1.16 31.22
N HIS A 144 28.50 2.21 30.47
CA HIS A 144 29.74 2.33 29.69
C HIS A 144 30.48 3.67 29.94
N ASN A 145 31.80 3.58 30.04
CA ASN A 145 32.78 4.59 30.45
C ASN A 145 33.16 5.58 29.31
N ALA A 146 33.93 6.62 29.63
CA ALA A 146 34.26 7.72 28.70
C ALA A 146 34.95 7.31 27.38
N THR A 147 35.71 6.21 27.35
CA THR A 147 36.34 5.67 26.12
C THR A 147 35.31 5.03 25.18
N GLU A 148 34.18 4.58 25.71
CA GLU A 148 33.07 3.98 24.95
C GLU A 148 32.17 5.04 24.30
N GLN A 149 32.29 6.34 24.64
CA GLN A 149 31.48 7.39 24.00
C GLN A 149 31.84 7.64 22.53
N ALA A 150 33.10 7.45 22.12
CA ALA A 150 33.50 7.55 20.72
C ALA A 150 33.01 6.35 19.90
N ALA A 151 33.16 5.14 20.45
CA ALA A 151 32.60 3.91 19.89
C ALA A 151 31.06 3.93 19.89
N TRP A 152 30.44 4.59 20.87
CA TRP A 152 28.99 4.78 20.96
C TRP A 152 28.49 5.80 19.95
N LYS A 153 29.22 6.90 19.66
CA LYS A 153 28.87 7.79 18.54
C LYS A 153 28.96 7.08 17.19
N GLU A 154 29.93 6.17 17.02
CA GLU A 154 30.07 5.35 15.82
C GLU A 154 29.00 4.24 15.74
N LYS A 155 28.63 3.62 16.87
CA LYS A 155 27.53 2.63 16.97
C LYS A 155 26.14 3.26 16.85
N ALA A 156 25.90 4.44 17.42
CA ALA A 156 24.64 5.19 17.30
C ALA A 156 24.40 5.69 15.86
N ALA A 157 25.46 5.84 15.06
CA ALA A 157 25.37 6.07 13.63
C ALA A 157 24.94 4.81 12.84
N MET A 158 25.06 3.60 13.42
CA MET A 158 24.67 2.33 12.81
C MET A 158 23.22 1.95 13.11
N ARG A 159 22.28 2.87 12.88
CA ARG A 159 20.86 2.49 12.91
C ARG A 159 20.55 1.55 11.74
N PRO A 160 19.84 0.43 11.97
CA PRO A 160 19.40 -0.42 10.90
C PRO A 160 18.44 0.36 9.98
N PHE A 161 18.44 0.02 8.70
CA PHE A 161 17.53 0.64 7.75
C PHE A 161 16.98 -0.39 6.77
N ASP A 162 15.75 -0.15 6.36
CA ASP A 162 15.09 -0.90 5.32
C ASP A 162 15.69 -0.52 3.95
N VAL A 163 16.37 -1.47 3.33
CA VAL A 163 17.06 -1.33 2.04
C VAL A 163 16.04 -1.07 0.93
N ALA A 164 14.91 -1.78 0.91
CA ALA A 164 13.88 -1.61 -0.11
C ALA A 164 13.30 -0.18 -0.06
N LYS A 165 12.95 0.28 1.14
CA LYS A 165 12.43 1.62 1.40
C LYS A 165 13.47 2.70 1.11
N TRP A 166 14.73 2.46 1.45
CA TRP A 166 15.81 3.39 1.16
C TRP A 166 16.06 3.52 -0.34
N LEU A 167 16.25 2.40 -1.06
CA LEU A 167 16.42 2.40 -2.51
C LEU A 167 15.22 3.07 -3.20
N SER A 168 14.00 2.82 -2.73
CA SER A 168 12.79 3.47 -3.27
C SER A 168 12.84 5.00 -3.12
N LYS A 169 13.36 5.50 -1.99
CA LYS A 169 13.60 6.94 -1.80
C LYS A 169 14.71 7.46 -2.72
N VAL A 170 15.80 6.72 -2.91
CA VAL A 170 16.90 7.09 -3.81
C VAL A 170 16.36 7.31 -5.23
N VAL A 171 15.56 6.38 -5.73
CA VAL A 171 15.05 6.45 -7.11
C VAL A 171 13.76 7.26 -7.27
N SER A 172 13.14 7.75 -6.20
CA SER A 172 11.78 8.32 -6.25
C SER A 172 11.64 9.45 -7.26
N VAL A 173 12.63 10.35 -7.36
CA VAL A 173 12.60 11.48 -8.32
C VAL A 173 12.55 10.97 -9.76
N THR A 174 13.23 9.86 -10.04
CA THR A 174 13.23 9.24 -11.37
C THR A 174 11.93 8.51 -11.64
N VAL A 175 11.37 7.84 -10.63
CA VAL A 175 10.04 7.20 -10.73
C VAL A 175 8.96 8.25 -11.01
N ASP A 176 8.94 9.35 -10.25
CA ASP A 176 7.99 10.45 -10.42
C ASP A 176 8.15 11.09 -11.81
N TYR A 177 9.39 11.32 -12.25
CA TYR A 177 9.66 11.82 -13.61
C TYR A 177 9.20 10.87 -14.71
N LEU A 178 9.41 9.57 -14.56
CA LEU A 178 8.95 8.57 -15.52
C LEU A 178 7.42 8.50 -15.58
N ALA A 179 6.75 8.61 -14.42
CA ALA A 179 5.29 8.67 -14.34
C ALA A 179 4.75 9.94 -15.03
N LEU A 180 5.33 11.11 -14.73
CA LEU A 180 4.97 12.37 -15.38
C LEU A 180 5.22 12.32 -16.89
N ARG A 181 6.37 11.79 -17.32
CA ARG A 181 6.66 11.60 -18.75
C ARG A 181 5.63 10.69 -19.39
N SER A 182 5.26 9.59 -18.75
CA SER A 182 4.23 8.67 -19.27
C SER A 182 2.86 9.36 -19.38
N ALA A 183 2.52 10.25 -18.45
CA ALA A 183 1.29 11.04 -18.51
C ALA A 183 1.32 12.06 -19.65
N VAL A 184 2.45 12.75 -19.86
CA VAL A 184 2.63 13.76 -20.91
C VAL A 184 2.62 13.17 -22.32
N VAL A 185 3.05 11.91 -22.49
CA VAL A 185 3.00 11.22 -23.79
C VAL A 185 1.75 10.37 -23.99
N SER A 186 0.90 10.24 -22.96
CA SER A 186 -0.35 9.48 -23.07
C SER A 186 -1.33 10.29 -23.90
N SER A 187 -1.86 9.75 -24.98
CA SER A 187 -2.84 10.46 -25.83
C SER A 187 -4.07 10.93 -25.03
N THR A 188 -4.50 10.14 -24.04
CA THR A 188 -5.65 10.49 -23.18
C THR A 188 -5.34 11.61 -22.20
N VAL A 189 -4.19 11.53 -21.51
CA VAL A 189 -3.85 12.49 -20.45
C VAL A 189 -3.22 13.74 -21.04
N ALA A 190 -2.47 13.61 -22.13
CA ALA A 190 -1.91 14.73 -22.85
C ALA A 190 -3.00 15.60 -23.47
N GLY A 191 -4.07 15.01 -24.02
CA GLY A 191 -5.23 15.78 -24.47
C GLY A 191 -5.89 16.55 -23.31
N ALA A 192 -6.10 15.88 -22.17
CA ALA A 192 -6.70 16.55 -21.01
C ALA A 192 -5.83 17.63 -20.34
N LEU A 193 -4.50 17.50 -20.41
CA LEU A 193 -3.55 18.41 -19.74
C LEU A 193 -2.93 19.46 -20.67
N PHE A 194 -2.83 19.17 -21.97
CA PHE A 194 -2.06 19.93 -22.94
C PHE A 194 -2.75 20.14 -24.29
N ASP A 195 -3.88 19.47 -24.63
CA ASP A 195 -4.74 19.93 -25.73
C ASP A 195 -5.54 21.13 -25.24
N ASP A 196 -4.83 22.25 -25.09
CA ASP A 196 -5.41 23.57 -24.97
C ASP A 196 -5.08 24.33 -26.25
N ARG A 197 -5.93 24.14 -27.26
CA ARG A 197 -6.24 25.20 -28.22
C ARG A 197 -7.60 25.81 -27.85
N ASP A 198 -7.71 26.35 -26.63
CA ASP A 198 -8.81 27.22 -26.15
C ASP A 198 -9.95 26.57 -25.33
N ARG A 199 -9.75 25.39 -24.72
CA ARG A 199 -10.68 24.83 -23.73
C ARG A 199 -9.94 24.12 -22.59
N PRO A 200 -9.68 24.80 -21.47
CA PRO A 200 -9.15 24.14 -20.28
C PRO A 200 -10.13 23.05 -19.81
N PRO A 201 -9.64 21.99 -19.13
CA PRO A 201 -10.48 20.95 -18.59
C PRO A 201 -11.55 21.55 -17.66
N THR A 202 -12.82 21.23 -17.92
CA THR A 202 -13.94 21.70 -17.11
C THR A 202 -13.85 21.09 -15.71
N ILE A 203 -13.51 21.90 -14.72
CA ILE A 203 -13.57 21.50 -13.31
C ILE A 203 -15.02 21.59 -12.85
N ILE A 204 -15.69 20.45 -12.73
CA ILE A 204 -17.02 20.37 -12.12
C ILE A 204 -16.83 20.04 -10.64
N CYS A 205 -17.09 21.02 -9.79
CA CYS A 205 -17.18 20.81 -8.35
C CYS A 205 -18.52 20.14 -8.04
N ALA A 206 -18.53 18.82 -7.83
CA ALA A 206 -19.70 18.17 -7.27
C ALA A 206 -20.03 18.82 -5.91
N PRO A 207 -21.27 19.26 -5.67
CA PRO A 207 -21.64 19.84 -4.40
C PRO A 207 -21.35 18.83 -3.30
N ASN A 208 -20.65 19.27 -2.27
CA ASN A 208 -20.44 18.45 -1.09
C ASN A 208 -21.81 18.29 -0.43
N GLN A 209 -22.49 17.16 -0.69
CA GLN A 209 -23.78 16.86 -0.08
C GLN A 209 -23.54 16.70 1.43
N ARG A 210 -23.64 17.81 2.17
CA ARG A 210 -23.74 17.77 3.62
C ARG A 210 -24.99 16.96 3.91
N ALA A 211 -24.82 15.87 4.62
CA ALA A 211 -25.94 15.09 5.08
C ALA A 211 -26.89 16.01 5.88
N PRO A 212 -28.21 15.88 5.72
CA PRO A 212 -29.10 16.37 6.76
C PRO A 212 -28.65 15.73 8.08
N ALA A 213 -28.50 16.54 9.13
CA ALA A 213 -28.08 16.09 10.45
C ALA A 213 -29.06 15.03 10.96
N LYS A 214 -28.80 13.76 10.64
CA LYS A 214 -29.48 12.64 11.26
C LYS A 214 -28.69 12.35 12.52
N THR A 215 -29.33 12.60 13.66
CA THR A 215 -29.01 11.94 14.93
C THR A 215 -28.67 10.50 14.62
N ALA A 216 -27.47 10.05 14.98
CA ALA A 216 -27.13 8.64 14.91
C ALA A 216 -28.23 7.89 15.68
N GLU A 217 -29.18 7.29 14.95
CA GLU A 217 -30.11 6.36 15.56
C GLU A 217 -29.23 5.24 16.07
N VAL A 218 -29.07 5.20 17.39
CA VAL A 218 -28.43 4.10 18.08
C VAL A 218 -29.25 2.87 17.72
N ILE A 219 -28.70 2.01 16.86
CA ILE A 219 -29.36 0.76 16.48
C ILE A 219 -29.65 0.01 17.78
N SER A 220 -30.92 -0.15 18.12
CA SER A 220 -31.31 -0.83 19.34
C SER A 220 -31.01 -2.33 19.24
N GLU A 221 -30.80 -2.98 20.37
CA GLU A 221 -30.65 -4.45 20.38
C GLU A 221 -31.87 -5.15 19.76
N ALA A 222 -33.08 -4.59 19.91
CA ALA A 222 -34.27 -5.12 19.26
C ALA A 222 -34.19 -5.03 17.73
N GLN A 223 -33.68 -3.93 17.17
CA GLN A 223 -33.48 -3.76 15.73
C GLN A 223 -32.39 -4.70 15.19
N LEU A 224 -31.32 -4.89 15.95
CA LEU A 224 -30.25 -5.83 15.62
C LEU A 224 -30.78 -7.26 15.61
N LYS A 225 -31.55 -7.66 16.63
CA LYS A 225 -32.20 -8.97 16.71
C LYS A 225 -33.16 -9.20 15.55
N ALA A 226 -34.04 -8.24 15.27
CA ALA A 226 -34.96 -8.32 14.14
C ALA A 226 -34.22 -8.45 12.80
N THR A 227 -33.06 -7.79 12.66
CA THR A 227 -32.22 -7.91 11.46
C THR A 227 -31.59 -9.29 11.35
N LEU A 228 -31.07 -9.84 12.45
CA LEU A 228 -30.52 -11.20 12.49
C LEU A 228 -31.59 -12.25 12.16
N VAL A 229 -32.77 -12.15 12.76
CA VAL A 229 -33.92 -13.02 12.46
C VAL A 229 -34.24 -12.99 10.96
N LYS A 230 -34.33 -11.80 10.35
CA LYS A 230 -34.56 -11.64 8.90
C LYS A 230 -33.47 -12.26 8.01
N VAL A 231 -32.25 -12.49 8.52
CA VAL A 231 -31.17 -13.17 7.80
C VAL A 231 -31.05 -14.65 8.16
N GLY A 232 -32.11 -15.24 8.70
CA GLY A 232 -32.20 -16.66 8.99
C GLY A 232 -31.64 -17.06 10.35
N TRP A 233 -31.58 -16.13 11.31
CA TRP A 233 -31.27 -16.39 12.72
C TRP A 233 -32.52 -16.52 13.58
N GLU A 234 -33.50 -17.29 13.08
CA GLU A 234 -34.79 -17.50 13.75
C GLU A 234 -34.67 -18.47 14.94
N ASP A 235 -33.66 -19.35 14.92
CA ASP A 235 -33.42 -20.44 15.86
C ASP A 235 -32.39 -20.14 16.95
N VAL A 236 -31.95 -18.88 17.06
CA VAL A 236 -30.85 -18.49 17.95
C VAL A 236 -31.35 -18.23 19.36
N GLY A 237 -30.85 -18.98 20.33
CA GLY A 237 -31.16 -18.78 21.74
C GLY A 237 -30.63 -17.43 22.25
N GLU A 238 -31.25 -16.89 23.30
CA GLU A 238 -30.86 -15.58 23.87
C GLU A 238 -29.38 -15.49 24.25
N ALA A 239 -28.77 -16.59 24.70
CA ALA A 239 -27.36 -16.65 25.07
C ALA A 239 -26.42 -16.48 23.85
N GLU A 240 -26.71 -17.16 22.75
CA GLU A 240 -25.93 -17.07 21.50
C GLU A 240 -26.12 -15.69 20.84
N TYR A 241 -27.33 -15.12 20.94
CA TYR A 241 -27.61 -13.77 20.50
C TYR A 241 -26.79 -12.74 21.31
N ALA A 242 -26.80 -12.82 22.64
CA ALA A 242 -26.05 -11.91 23.51
C ALA A 242 -24.54 -11.97 23.24
N GLU A 243 -23.98 -13.16 23.02
CA GLU A 243 -22.56 -13.35 22.70
C GLU A 243 -22.19 -12.74 21.34
N ALA A 244 -23.05 -12.89 20.32
CA ALA A 244 -22.85 -12.29 19.01
C ALA A 244 -22.87 -10.76 19.08
N VAL A 245 -23.83 -10.18 19.81
CA VAL A 245 -23.94 -8.74 20.02
C VAL A 245 -22.74 -8.17 20.78
N ASP A 246 -22.28 -8.87 21.82
CA ASP A 246 -21.10 -8.46 22.59
C ASP A 246 -19.81 -8.54 21.74
N THR A 247 -19.67 -9.59 20.93
CA THR A 247 -18.56 -9.73 19.98
C THR A 247 -18.55 -8.59 18.96
N LEU A 248 -19.71 -8.23 18.40
CA LEU A 248 -19.85 -7.09 17.50
C LEU A 248 -19.46 -5.77 18.18
N ARG A 249 -19.89 -5.53 19.42
CA ARG A 249 -19.48 -4.34 20.20
C ARG A 249 -17.97 -4.31 20.42
N ARG A 250 -17.36 -5.43 20.82
CA ARG A 250 -15.91 -5.52 21.02
C ARG A 250 -15.14 -5.23 19.72
N ILE A 251 -15.59 -5.74 18.58
CA ILE A 251 -14.97 -5.46 17.27
C ILE A 251 -15.07 -3.97 16.91
N VAL A 252 -16.24 -3.36 17.10
CA VAL A 252 -16.46 -1.93 16.83
C VAL A 252 -15.58 -1.06 17.74
N ASN A 253 -15.54 -1.37 19.04
CA ASN A 253 -14.77 -0.61 20.02
C ASN A 253 -13.25 -0.76 19.81
N LYS A 254 -12.75 -1.97 19.53
CA LYS A 254 -11.33 -2.24 19.25
C LYS A 254 -10.83 -1.46 18.02
N LYS A 255 -11.65 -1.40 16.96
CA LYS A 255 -11.32 -0.62 15.75
C LYS A 255 -11.33 0.89 15.95
N SER A 256 -12.04 1.40 16.96
CA SER A 256 -12.02 2.83 17.31
C SER A 256 -10.71 3.23 18.02
N ALA A 257 -10.12 2.33 18.79
CA ALA A 257 -8.87 2.56 19.53
C ALA A 257 -7.62 2.50 18.61
N ASP A 258 -7.65 1.66 17.57
CA ASP A 258 -6.55 1.52 16.59
C ASP A 258 -6.51 2.65 15.53
N ALA A 259 -7.53 3.52 15.48
CA ALA A 259 -7.51 4.71 14.65
C ALA A 259 -6.63 5.78 15.33
N SER A 260 -5.43 6.01 14.81
CA SER A 260 -4.43 6.89 15.43
C SER A 260 -4.97 8.26 15.85
N ALA A 261 -4.39 8.79 16.93
CA ALA A 261 -4.70 10.07 17.58
C ALA A 261 -4.61 11.33 16.70
N ALA A 262 -4.41 11.21 15.38
CA ALA A 262 -4.50 12.31 14.42
C ALA A 262 -5.87 12.41 13.72
N SER A 263 -6.81 11.48 13.95
CA SER A 263 -8.11 11.47 13.26
C SER A 263 -9.34 11.44 14.19
N VAL A 264 -9.19 11.66 15.49
CA VAL A 264 -10.35 11.83 16.40
C VAL A 264 -10.90 13.25 16.24
N ARG A 265 -11.49 13.54 15.08
CA ARG A 265 -12.41 14.67 14.90
C ARG A 265 -13.83 14.14 15.03
N SER A 266 -14.31 14.17 16.28
CA SER A 266 -15.66 13.88 16.76
C SER A 266 -16.26 12.54 16.33
N ALA A 267 -17.32 12.11 17.00
CA ALA A 267 -18.31 11.27 16.35
C ALA A 267 -18.83 12.10 15.15
N GLY A 268 -18.19 11.94 14.00
CA GLY A 268 -18.39 12.78 12.82
C GLY A 268 -19.80 12.59 12.29
N GLU A 269 -20.32 13.58 11.58
CA GLU A 269 -21.57 13.43 10.83
C GLU A 269 -21.35 12.40 9.71
N SER A 270 -22.34 11.53 9.45
CA SER A 270 -22.26 10.63 8.30
C SER A 270 -22.19 11.47 7.03
N PHE A 271 -21.26 11.14 6.14
CA PHE A 271 -21.09 11.87 4.89
C PHE A 271 -21.09 10.91 3.71
N VAL A 272 -21.59 11.42 2.58
CA VAL A 272 -21.48 10.73 1.29
C VAL A 272 -20.01 10.85 0.86
N HIS A 273 -19.36 9.73 0.58
CA HIS A 273 -17.98 9.76 0.09
C HIS A 273 -17.92 10.44 -1.28
N CYS A 274 -16.80 11.11 -1.57
CA CYS A 274 -16.67 11.94 -2.76
C CYS A 274 -16.87 11.16 -4.05
N GLU A 275 -16.52 9.88 -4.09
CA GLU A 275 -16.73 9.01 -5.26
C GLU A 275 -18.22 8.79 -5.54
N CYS A 276 -19.01 8.50 -4.51
CA CYS A 276 -20.46 8.32 -4.63
C CYS A 276 -21.19 9.64 -4.90
N ALA A 277 -20.75 10.74 -4.28
CA ALA A 277 -21.29 12.07 -4.52
C ALA A 277 -21.04 12.53 -5.96
N LEU A 278 -19.86 12.26 -6.49
CA LEU A 278 -19.52 12.55 -7.88
C LEU A 278 -20.38 11.74 -8.85
N LEU A 279 -20.53 10.44 -8.63
CA LEU A 279 -21.40 9.61 -9.47
C LEU A 279 -22.86 10.10 -9.47
N ALA A 280 -23.41 10.39 -8.29
CA ALA A 280 -24.76 10.93 -8.17
C ALA A 280 -24.91 12.27 -8.92
N HIS A 281 -23.94 13.17 -8.76
CA HIS A 281 -23.94 14.44 -9.46
C HIS A 281 -23.87 14.27 -10.99
N LEU A 282 -23.02 13.39 -11.49
CA LEU A 282 -22.88 13.13 -12.93
C LEU A 282 -24.14 12.52 -13.53
N HIS A 283 -24.79 11.62 -12.78
CA HIS A 283 -26.10 11.07 -13.14
C HIS A 283 -27.15 12.17 -13.25
N ASP A 284 -27.24 13.05 -12.25
CA ASP A 284 -28.20 14.17 -12.25
C ASP A 284 -27.94 15.17 -13.40
N GLN A 285 -26.72 15.22 -13.94
CA GLN A 285 -26.37 16.01 -15.12
C GLN A 285 -26.61 15.28 -16.45
N GLY A 286 -27.06 14.02 -16.43
CA GLY A 286 -27.28 13.21 -17.62
C GLY A 286 -25.98 12.77 -18.32
N ILE A 287 -24.85 12.76 -17.62
CA ILE A 287 -23.51 12.42 -18.18
C ILE A 287 -23.20 10.94 -17.91
N GLU A 288 -24.19 10.05 -18.10
CA GLU A 288 -24.06 8.64 -17.74
C GLU A 288 -23.28 7.82 -18.79
N ASP A 289 -23.52 8.09 -20.07
CA ASP A 289 -22.97 7.30 -21.18
C ASP A 289 -21.54 7.70 -21.56
N THR A 290 -21.03 8.82 -21.04
CA THR A 290 -19.74 9.38 -21.46
C THR A 290 -18.58 8.93 -20.57
N ILE A 291 -18.85 8.31 -19.41
CA ILE A 291 -17.83 8.08 -18.37
C ILE A 291 -17.56 6.59 -18.22
N ALA A 292 -16.61 6.07 -19.00
CA ALA A 292 -16.16 4.68 -18.86
C ALA A 292 -15.43 4.41 -17.53
N TYR A 293 -14.92 5.45 -16.86
CA TYR A 293 -14.00 5.31 -15.73
C TYR A 293 -14.09 6.46 -14.72
N ILE A 294 -14.21 6.12 -13.44
CA ILE A 294 -14.05 7.06 -12.31
C ILE A 294 -12.76 6.72 -11.56
N GLY A 295 -11.77 7.60 -11.69
CA GLY A 295 -10.49 7.52 -10.98
C GLY A 295 -10.62 8.02 -9.54
N VAL A 296 -10.21 7.20 -8.58
CA VAL A 296 -10.34 7.49 -7.15
C VAL A 296 -8.94 7.55 -6.53
N SER A 297 -8.64 8.61 -5.76
CA SER A 297 -7.30 8.82 -5.19
C SER A 297 -6.92 7.83 -4.09
N LYS A 298 -7.91 7.08 -3.58
CA LYS A 298 -7.78 6.01 -2.59
C LYS A 298 -8.69 4.84 -3.01
N PRO A 299 -8.38 3.58 -2.66
CA PRO A 299 -9.28 2.47 -2.92
C PRO A 299 -10.65 2.74 -2.27
N SER A 300 -11.72 2.55 -3.03
CA SER A 300 -13.09 2.74 -2.54
C SER A 300 -13.36 1.80 -1.36
N CYS A 301 -13.97 2.33 -0.28
CA CYS A 301 -14.39 1.49 0.84
C CYS A 301 -15.40 0.43 0.39
N GLY A 302 -15.62 -0.61 1.21
CA GLY A 302 -16.52 -1.72 0.84
C GLY A 302 -17.96 -1.28 0.53
N LEU A 303 -18.44 -0.23 1.19
CA LEU A 303 -19.78 0.34 0.95
C LEU A 303 -19.86 1.10 -0.36
N CYS A 304 -18.86 1.93 -0.69
CA CYS A 304 -18.77 2.57 -2.01
C CYS A 304 -18.70 1.52 -3.12
N ALA A 305 -17.84 0.51 -2.98
CA ALA A 305 -17.72 -0.55 -3.98
C ALA A 305 -19.05 -1.28 -4.23
N THR A 306 -19.81 -1.56 -3.16
CA THR A 306 -21.13 -2.17 -3.25
C THR A 306 -22.14 -1.24 -3.91
N TYR A 307 -22.13 0.06 -3.57
CA TYR A 307 -22.98 1.07 -4.21
C TYR A 307 -22.72 1.17 -5.72
N PHE A 308 -21.46 1.27 -6.15
CA PHE A 308 -21.10 1.27 -7.57
C PHE A 308 -21.56 0.00 -8.30
N ALA A 309 -21.51 -1.17 -7.64
CA ALA A 309 -22.02 -2.41 -8.21
C ALA A 309 -23.55 -2.40 -8.37
N CYS A 310 -24.28 -1.96 -7.35
CA CYS A 310 -25.73 -1.79 -7.43
C CYS A 310 -26.11 -0.78 -8.52
N TYR A 311 -25.38 0.33 -8.62
CA TYR A 311 -25.64 1.36 -9.63
C TYR A 311 -25.52 0.79 -11.03
N ARG A 312 -24.42 0.10 -11.35
CA ARG A 312 -24.24 -0.58 -12.65
C ARG A 312 -25.36 -1.56 -12.96
N GLU A 313 -25.77 -2.37 -11.99
CA GLU A 313 -26.83 -3.36 -12.18
C GLU A 313 -28.19 -2.71 -12.45
N VAL A 314 -28.49 -1.59 -11.79
CA VAL A 314 -29.78 -0.92 -11.92
C VAL A 314 -29.85 -0.05 -13.17
N THR A 315 -28.77 0.66 -13.51
CA THR A 315 -28.74 1.59 -14.66
C THR A 315 -28.25 0.95 -15.95
N GLY A 316 -27.64 -0.24 -15.90
CA GLY A 316 -26.95 -0.85 -17.03
C GLY A 316 -25.66 -0.12 -17.44
N SER A 317 -25.21 0.84 -16.64
CA SER A 317 -24.04 1.68 -16.96
C SER A 317 -22.73 0.89 -17.01
N GLY A 318 -21.86 1.26 -17.96
CA GLY A 318 -20.53 0.68 -18.15
C GLY A 318 -19.45 1.22 -17.20
N ILE A 319 -19.83 1.92 -16.13
CA ILE A 319 -18.90 2.67 -15.26
C ILE A 319 -17.99 1.74 -14.47
N THR A 320 -16.69 1.82 -14.73
CA THR A 320 -15.68 1.08 -13.96
C THR A 320 -14.99 1.97 -12.93
N THR A 321 -14.74 1.42 -11.74
CA THR A 321 -13.79 2.01 -10.78
C THR A 321 -12.52 1.16 -10.83
N ALA A 322 -11.34 1.79 -10.78
CA ALA A 322 -10.10 1.02 -10.74
C ALA A 322 -10.15 0.06 -9.54
N ARG A 323 -10.02 -1.24 -9.81
CA ARG A 323 -9.74 -2.25 -8.79
C ARG A 323 -8.35 -1.98 -8.24
N GLY A 324 -8.25 -1.08 -7.27
CA GLY A 324 -7.14 -1.09 -6.35
C GLY A 324 -7.18 -2.42 -5.61
N THR A 325 -6.30 -3.35 -5.99
CA THR A 325 -6.03 -4.59 -5.25
C THR A 325 -5.49 -4.22 -3.88
N GLY A 326 -6.38 -3.90 -2.95
CA GLY A 326 -5.98 -3.45 -1.62
C GLY A 326 -7.12 -2.75 -0.89
N THR A 327 -7.63 -3.42 0.14
CA THR A 327 -8.53 -2.91 1.19
C THR A 327 -9.99 -2.62 0.78
N HIS A 328 -10.71 -3.65 0.35
CA HIS A 328 -12.18 -3.61 0.21
C HIS A 328 -12.95 -3.85 1.53
N ASP A 329 -12.26 -4.14 2.63
CA ASP A 329 -12.91 -4.60 3.88
C ASP A 329 -12.99 -3.54 4.98
N ARG A 330 -12.59 -2.29 4.70
CA ARG A 330 -12.74 -1.20 5.66
C ARG A 330 -14.16 -0.63 5.56
N LEU A 331 -14.98 -0.98 6.54
CA LEU A 331 -16.20 -0.23 6.86
C LEU A 331 -15.76 1.06 7.56
N VAL A 332 -16.03 2.19 6.92
CA VAL A 332 -15.87 3.52 7.48
C VAL A 332 -17.24 4.17 7.51
N GLN A 333 -17.38 5.25 8.27
CA GLN A 333 -18.61 6.04 8.28
C GLN A 333 -18.99 6.44 6.85
N TRP A 334 -20.23 6.15 6.47
CA TRP A 334 -20.69 6.24 5.09
C TRP A 334 -22.19 6.52 5.05
N GLN A 335 -22.60 7.34 4.10
CA GLN A 335 -24.00 7.57 3.79
C GLN A 335 -24.25 7.28 2.30
N MET A 336 -25.40 6.68 2.03
CA MET A 336 -25.86 6.46 0.67
C MET A 336 -26.20 7.81 0.01
N PRO A 337 -25.66 8.11 -1.18
CA PRO A 337 -26.05 9.31 -1.93
C PRO A 337 -27.54 9.24 -2.29
N SER A 338 -28.13 10.41 -2.51
CA SER A 338 -29.46 10.54 -3.09
C SER A 338 -29.36 11.00 -4.54
N LEU A 339 -30.17 10.41 -5.42
CA LEU A 339 -30.35 10.84 -6.81
C LEU A 339 -31.60 11.73 -6.95
N ASN A 340 -31.63 12.63 -7.94
CA ASN A 340 -32.83 13.42 -8.24
C ASN A 340 -33.97 12.57 -8.81
N ASP A 341 -33.66 11.48 -9.51
CA ASP A 341 -34.65 10.48 -9.92
C ASP A 341 -35.09 9.66 -8.70
N SER A 342 -36.27 9.99 -8.17
CA SER A 342 -36.84 9.33 -6.99
C SER A 342 -37.14 7.85 -7.18
N ARG A 343 -37.48 7.42 -8.40
CA ARG A 343 -37.79 6.01 -8.70
C ARG A 343 -36.50 5.20 -8.77
N LEU A 344 -35.49 5.75 -9.42
CA LEU A 344 -34.18 5.12 -9.48
C LEU A 344 -33.50 5.09 -8.11
N ASP A 345 -33.56 6.18 -7.34
CA ASP A 345 -33.03 6.26 -5.98
C ASP A 345 -33.65 5.17 -5.09
N ALA A 346 -34.98 5.00 -5.15
CA ALA A 346 -35.68 3.95 -4.41
C ALA A 346 -35.24 2.54 -4.84
N THR A 347 -35.10 2.32 -6.15
CA THR A 347 -34.64 1.02 -6.70
C THR A 347 -33.21 0.71 -6.26
N LEU A 348 -32.34 1.71 -6.29
CA LEU A 348 -30.94 1.60 -5.89
C LEU A 348 -30.82 1.33 -4.39
N ARG A 349 -31.63 2.00 -3.55
CA ARG A 349 -31.70 1.74 -2.10
C ARG A 349 -32.14 0.31 -1.83
N ALA A 350 -33.18 -0.17 -2.50
CA ALA A 350 -33.64 -1.54 -2.37
C ALA A 350 -32.55 -2.55 -2.76
N LYS A 351 -31.85 -2.32 -3.87
CA LYS A 351 -30.74 -3.17 -4.34
C LYS A 351 -29.56 -3.18 -3.38
N MET A 352 -29.21 -2.01 -2.83
CA MET A 352 -28.17 -1.88 -1.81
C MET A 352 -28.53 -2.66 -0.55
N CYS A 353 -29.77 -2.52 -0.06
CA CYS A 353 -30.28 -3.30 1.06
C CYS A 353 -30.18 -4.80 0.79
N GLU A 354 -30.66 -5.26 -0.37
CA GLU A 354 -30.58 -6.67 -0.80
C GLU A 354 -29.13 -7.19 -0.74
N LYS A 355 -28.17 -6.51 -1.39
CA LYS A 355 -26.77 -6.96 -1.39
C LYS A 355 -26.12 -6.94 -0.01
N LEU A 356 -26.42 -5.94 0.81
CA LEU A 356 -25.93 -5.86 2.18
C LEU A 356 -26.52 -6.98 3.05
N THR A 357 -27.80 -7.29 2.88
CA THR A 357 -28.47 -8.42 3.53
C THR A 357 -27.83 -9.74 3.12
N GLU A 358 -27.54 -9.97 1.84
CA GLU A 358 -26.86 -11.20 1.39
C GLU A 358 -25.44 -11.32 1.95
N LYS A 359 -24.68 -10.22 2.00
CA LYS A 359 -23.37 -10.18 2.66
C LYS A 359 -23.48 -10.52 4.15
N LEU A 360 -24.51 -9.98 4.83
CA LEU A 360 -24.76 -10.26 6.23
C LEU A 360 -25.12 -11.74 6.45
N LYS A 361 -26.00 -12.32 5.62
CA LYS A 361 -26.32 -13.76 5.66
C LYS A 361 -25.07 -14.62 5.54
N ALA A 362 -24.20 -14.32 4.57
CA ALA A 362 -22.96 -15.07 4.35
C ALA A 362 -22.01 -14.99 5.56
N GLN A 363 -21.83 -13.80 6.13
CA GLN A 363 -21.03 -13.61 7.34
C GLN A 363 -21.61 -14.38 8.53
N ALA A 364 -22.93 -14.30 8.70
CA ALA A 364 -23.61 -14.94 9.80
C ALA A 364 -23.56 -16.48 9.70
N ALA A 365 -23.63 -17.03 8.48
CA ALA A 365 -23.41 -18.45 8.23
C ALA A 365 -21.98 -18.91 8.59
N GLU A 366 -20.97 -18.10 8.28
CA GLU A 366 -19.57 -18.42 8.62
C GLU A 366 -19.33 -18.39 10.13
N VAL A 367 -19.87 -17.39 10.84
CA VAL A 367 -19.81 -17.34 12.32
C VAL A 367 -20.46 -18.58 12.93
N ARG A 368 -21.62 -19.01 12.43
CA ARG A 368 -22.29 -20.24 12.88
C ARG A 368 -21.45 -21.48 12.66
N LYS A 369 -20.78 -21.57 11.51
CA LYS A 369 -19.87 -22.68 11.19
C LYS A 369 -18.70 -22.73 12.18
N GLN A 370 -18.16 -21.57 12.57
CA GLN A 370 -17.08 -21.48 13.55
C GLN A 370 -17.56 -21.86 14.96
N HIS A 371 -18.72 -21.38 15.39
CA HIS A 371 -19.31 -21.77 16.68
C HIS A 371 -19.58 -23.27 16.77
N ARG A 372 -20.20 -23.89 15.74
CA ARG A 372 -20.45 -25.34 15.73
C ARG A 372 -19.17 -26.16 15.85
N LYS A 373 -18.09 -25.72 15.20
CA LYS A 373 -16.77 -26.37 15.31
C LYS A 373 -16.15 -26.21 16.70
N SER A 374 -16.34 -25.05 17.34
CA SER A 374 -15.85 -24.81 18.70
C SER A 374 -16.63 -25.62 19.75
N SER A 375 -17.95 -25.71 19.61
CA SER A 375 -18.81 -26.45 20.55
C SER A 375 -18.68 -27.98 20.43
N GLN A 376 -18.23 -28.49 19.28
CA GLN A 376 -17.90 -29.91 19.12
C GLN A 376 -16.49 -30.28 19.62
N SER A 377 -15.65 -29.30 19.99
CA SER A 377 -14.27 -29.53 20.44
C SER A 377 -14.14 -29.87 21.93
N ASN A 378 -15.24 -29.96 22.70
CA ASN A 378 -15.22 -30.21 24.15
C ASN A 378 -15.83 -31.57 24.57
N VAL A 379 -15.72 -32.61 23.73
CA VAL A 379 -15.97 -34.00 24.16
C VAL A 379 -14.80 -34.90 23.77
N ALA A 380 -13.70 -34.81 24.52
CA ALA A 380 -12.78 -35.92 24.86
C ALA A 380 -11.62 -35.44 25.77
N SER A 381 -11.71 -35.79 27.06
CA SER A 381 -10.64 -36.11 28.03
C SER A 381 -9.38 -35.21 28.20
N LEU A 382 -9.23 -34.62 29.39
CA LEU A 382 -8.00 -34.10 30.01
C LEU A 382 -6.98 -35.21 30.38
N PRO A 383 -5.70 -34.92 30.75
CA PRO A 383 -4.85 -33.75 30.44
C PRO A 383 -3.44 -34.14 29.92
N GLY A 384 -2.78 -33.22 29.20
CA GLY A 384 -1.35 -33.35 28.85
C GLY A 384 -0.83 -32.12 28.08
N ILE A 385 -0.15 -31.23 28.80
CA ILE A 385 0.45 -29.96 28.40
C ILE A 385 1.12 -30.01 27.01
N LYS A 386 0.74 -29.10 26.10
CA LYS A 386 1.63 -28.43 25.13
C LYS A 386 0.97 -27.24 24.42
N GLU A 387 1.49 -26.06 24.78
CA GLU A 387 1.87 -24.92 23.93
C GLU A 387 0.98 -24.49 22.74
N LEU A 388 0.52 -23.25 22.82
CA LEU A 388 -0.19 -22.47 21.81
C LEU A 388 0.63 -22.28 20.52
N ALA A 389 0.05 -22.67 19.38
CA ALA A 389 0.49 -22.27 18.04
C ALA A 389 -0.40 -21.14 17.48
N PRO A 390 0.15 -20.24 16.64
CA PRO A 390 -0.54 -19.06 16.14
C PRO A 390 -1.54 -19.35 15.01
N VAL A 391 -2.57 -18.52 14.95
CA VAL A 391 -3.67 -18.52 13.97
C VAL A 391 -3.14 -18.35 12.54
N PRO A 392 -3.47 -19.24 11.58
CA PRO A 392 -3.13 -19.05 10.18
C PRO A 392 -4.06 -18.05 9.47
N GLY A 393 -3.44 -17.07 8.82
CA GLY A 393 -4.07 -16.18 7.84
C GLY A 393 -4.47 -16.91 6.57
N PHE A 394 -5.49 -16.37 5.91
CA PHE A 394 -6.08 -16.87 4.67
C PHE A 394 -5.04 -17.06 3.56
N ALA A 395 -4.85 -18.31 3.17
CA ALA A 395 -4.12 -18.71 1.99
C ALA A 395 -4.89 -18.27 0.72
N ALA A 396 -4.11 -17.85 -0.27
CA ALA A 396 -4.52 -17.68 -1.65
C ALA A 396 -5.15 -18.98 -2.18
N VAL A 397 -6.22 -18.84 -2.95
CA VAL A 397 -6.77 -19.94 -3.75
C VAL A 397 -5.89 -20.07 -4.99
N GLU A 398 -5.13 -21.15 -5.06
CA GLU A 398 -4.62 -21.73 -6.30
C GLU A 398 -5.69 -22.60 -6.98
N GLY A 399 -5.60 -22.68 -8.31
CA GLY A 399 -6.36 -23.55 -9.20
C GLY A 399 -6.90 -22.75 -10.40
N SER A 400 -6.65 -23.07 -11.67
CA SER A 400 -6.16 -24.31 -12.24
C SER A 400 -5.71 -24.07 -13.69
N SER A 401 -4.83 -24.97 -14.13
CA SER A 401 -4.36 -25.23 -15.49
C SER A 401 -5.38 -24.98 -16.61
N ILE A 402 -4.94 -24.30 -17.67
CA ILE A 402 -5.45 -24.49 -19.03
C ILE A 402 -4.22 -24.73 -19.91
N ASP A 403 -4.10 -25.98 -20.39
CA ASP A 403 -3.29 -26.37 -21.53
C ASP A 403 -3.77 -25.65 -22.79
N VAL A 404 -2.84 -24.95 -23.48
CA VAL A 404 -2.93 -24.78 -24.93
C VAL A 404 -1.52 -24.89 -25.52
N ALA A 405 -1.19 -26.10 -25.96
CA ALA A 405 -0.24 -26.28 -27.05
C ALA A 405 -0.98 -26.00 -28.38
N THR A 406 -0.33 -25.29 -29.32
CA THR A 406 -0.19 -25.66 -30.75
C THR A 406 0.21 -24.45 -31.62
N SER A 407 1.34 -24.63 -32.34
CA SER A 407 1.78 -24.06 -33.65
C SER A 407 1.89 -22.53 -33.80
N MET A 408 3.07 -21.92 -33.96
CA MET A 408 3.96 -21.96 -35.14
C MET A 408 3.26 -22.14 -36.48
N TYR A 409 3.05 -21.04 -37.22
CA TYR A 409 3.31 -20.97 -38.66
C TYR A 409 3.65 -19.51 -39.05
N TYR A 410 4.64 -19.42 -39.94
CA TYR A 410 5.20 -18.23 -40.60
C TYR A 410 4.16 -17.42 -41.40
N MET A 411 4.24 -16.09 -41.34
CA MET A 411 4.71 -15.20 -42.43
C MET A 411 4.85 -13.75 -41.93
#